data_AF-A0A842QGM7-F1
#
_entry.id   AF-A0A842QGM7-F1
#
_cell.length_a   1.000
_cell.length_b   1.000
_cell.length_c   1.000
_cell.angle_alpha   90.00
_cell.angle_beta   90.00
_cell.angle_gamma   90.00
#
_symmetry.space_group_name_H-M   'P 1'
#
loop_
_entity.id
_entity.type
_entity.pdbx_description
1 polymer ?
#
loop_
_entity_poly.entity_id
_entity_poly.type
_entity_poly.pdbx_seq_one_letter_code
_entity_poly.pdbx_strand_id
1 'polypeptide(L)'
;MSTLILLPVIFSISIVVALVIYWYSGKISVKVSSKDSGAKGELYACGEDFPREELQIDIEHFLVYAIYLLIFDVLIFMLATSSPAVGLVPIIYSMVLLAASWLLVFYRRVA
;
A
#
# COMPACT_ATOMS: atom_id res chain seq x y z
N MET A 1 9.15 10.28 -27.69
CA MET A 1 7.77 10.69 -28.01
C MET A 1 6.77 9.55 -27.77
N SER A 2 7.02 8.33 -28.26
CA SER A 2 6.05 7.21 -28.17
C SER A 2 5.74 6.73 -26.75
N THR A 3 6.72 6.71 -25.84
CA THR A 3 6.54 6.26 -24.45
C THR A 3 5.68 7.19 -23.60
N LEU A 4 5.75 8.51 -23.85
CA LEU A 4 4.99 9.53 -23.12
C LEU A 4 3.47 9.45 -23.39
N ILE A 5 3.08 8.97 -24.57
CA ILE A 5 1.67 8.78 -24.95
C ILE A 5 1.20 7.37 -24.56
N LEU A 6 2.08 6.38 -24.66
CA LEU A 6 1.75 4.99 -24.33
C LEU A 6 1.39 4.80 -22.85
N LEU A 7 2.10 5.48 -21.94
CA LEU A 7 1.89 5.36 -20.49
C LEU A 7 0.48 5.77 -20.02
N PRO A 8 -0.04 6.98 -20.36
CA PRO A 8 -1.40 7.36 -19.99
C PRO A 8 -2.45 6.53 -20.72
N VAL A 9 -2.17 6.05 -21.94
CA VAL A 9 -3.10 5.18 -22.69
C VAL A 9 -3.26 3.83 -22.00
N ILE A 10 -2.16 3.17 -21.61
CA ILE A 10 -2.23 1.88 -20.89
C ILE A 10 -2.95 2.05 -19.56
N PHE A 11 -2.60 3.08 -18.79
CA PHE A 11 -3.26 3.38 -17.51
C PHE A 11 -4.77 3.58 -17.67
N SER A 12 -5.17 4.35 -18.68
CA SER A 12 -6.59 4.59 -18.98
C SER A 12 -7.31 3.30 -19.36
N ILE A 13 -6.70 2.45 -20.19
CA ILE A 13 -7.25 1.14 -20.56
C ILE A 13 -7.39 0.26 -19.31
N SER A 14 -6.39 0.20 -18.43
CA SER A 14 -6.46 -0.57 -17.18
C SER A 14 -7.61 -0.12 -16.28
N ILE A 15 -7.83 1.20 -16.15
CA ILE A 15 -8.98 1.74 -15.40
C ILE A 15 -10.30 1.34 -16.04
N VAL A 16 -10.42 1.49 -17.37
CA VAL A 16 -11.65 1.12 -18.08
C VAL A 16 -11.94 -0.36 -17.89
N VAL A 17 -10.94 -1.23 -18.01
CA VAL A 17 -11.10 -2.67 -17.78
C VAL A 17 -11.55 -2.95 -16.34
N ALA A 18 -10.94 -2.32 -15.34
CA ALA A 18 -11.33 -2.48 -13.94
C ALA A 18 -12.79 -2.04 -13.69
N LEU A 19 -13.21 -0.91 -14.28
CA LEU A 19 -14.59 -0.42 -14.18
C LEU A 19 -15.59 -1.34 -14.87
N VAL A 20 -15.23 -1.88 -16.05
CA VAL A 20 -16.05 -2.85 -16.77
C VAL A 20 -16.23 -4.11 -15.93
N ILE A 21 -15.15 -4.66 -15.36
CA ILE A 21 -15.22 -5.82 -14.46
C ILE A 21 -16.12 -5.50 -13.26
N TYR A 22 -15.91 -4.39 -12.57
CA TYR A 22 -16.73 -3.98 -11.43
C TYR A 22 -18.21 -3.89 -11.78
N TRP A 23 -18.53 -3.27 -12.93
CA TRP A 23 -19.90 -3.11 -13.40
C TRP A 23 -20.56 -4.46 -13.76
N TYR A 24 -19.86 -5.31 -14.50
CA TYR A 24 -20.37 -6.63 -14.86
C TYR A 24 -20.50 -7.54 -13.64
N SER A 25 -19.52 -7.55 -12.73
CA SER A 25 -19.58 -8.29 -11.47
C SER A 25 -20.78 -7.84 -10.61
N GLY A 26 -21.05 -6.54 -10.54
CA GLY A 26 -22.22 -6.01 -9.85
C GLY A 26 -23.55 -6.42 -10.48
N LYS A 27 -23.61 -6.52 -11.82
CA LYS A 27 -24.82 -6.95 -12.55
C LYS A 27 -25.07 -8.44 -12.50
N ILE A 28 -24.02 -9.26 -12.50
CA ILE A 28 -24.11 -10.73 -12.49
C ILE A 28 -24.31 -11.26 -11.07
N SER A 29 -23.94 -10.48 -10.04
CA SER A 29 -24.11 -10.86 -8.65
C SER A 29 -25.56 -11.10 -8.28
N VAL A 30 -25.83 -12.24 -7.63
CA VAL A 30 -27.14 -12.56 -7.08
C VAL A 30 -27.45 -11.54 -5.99
N LYS A 31 -28.44 -10.68 -6.24
CA LYS A 31 -28.87 -9.69 -5.27
C LYS A 31 -29.53 -10.41 -4.09
N VAL A 32 -28.79 -10.56 -2.99
CA VAL A 32 -29.34 -11.07 -1.73
C VAL A 32 -30.38 -10.07 -1.24
N SER A 33 -31.63 -10.51 -1.12
CA SER A 33 -32.73 -9.68 -0.62
C SER A 33 -32.40 -9.24 0.82
N SER A 34 -32.69 -7.98 1.16
CA SER A 34 -32.48 -7.40 2.50
C SER A 34 -33.26 -8.10 3.63
N LYS A 35 -34.08 -9.10 3.29
CA LYS A 35 -34.75 -9.98 4.25
C LYS A 35 -33.85 -11.14 4.73
N ASP A 36 -32.84 -11.52 3.94
CA ASP A 36 -31.81 -12.54 4.25
C ASP A 36 -30.47 -11.92 4.70
N SER A 37 -30.37 -10.60 4.75
CA SER A 37 -29.11 -9.88 5.04
C SER A 37 -28.69 -9.95 6.50
N GLY A 38 -29.55 -10.39 7.41
CA GLY A 38 -29.24 -10.48 8.84
C GLY A 38 -28.17 -11.53 9.18
N ALA A 39 -27.96 -12.56 8.36
CA ALA A 39 -26.90 -13.56 8.60
C ALA A 39 -25.72 -13.44 7.63
N LYS A 40 -25.92 -12.84 6.45
CA LYS A 40 -24.90 -12.71 5.38
C LYS A 40 -24.19 -11.36 5.37
N GLY A 41 -24.77 -10.34 6.01
CA GLY A 41 -24.19 -9.00 6.12
C GLY A 41 -23.43 -8.77 7.43
N GLU A 42 -23.48 -9.72 8.36
CA GLU A 42 -22.77 -9.65 9.63
C GLU A 42 -21.28 -9.92 9.46
N LEU A 43 -20.48 -9.41 10.39
CA LEU A 43 -19.03 -9.66 10.36
C LEU A 43 -18.77 -11.15 10.52
N TYR A 44 -17.73 -11.63 9.82
CA TYR A 44 -17.31 -13.01 9.98
C TYR A 44 -16.75 -13.21 11.39
N ALA A 45 -17.49 -13.97 12.19
CA ALA A 45 -17.25 -14.15 13.61
C ALA A 45 -17.55 -15.60 14.05
N CYS A 46 -17.23 -16.59 13.20
CA CYS A 46 -17.57 -18.00 13.44
C CYS A 46 -19.09 -18.29 13.66
N GLY A 47 -19.96 -17.36 13.26
CA GLY A 47 -21.40 -17.44 13.52
C GLY A 47 -21.82 -16.96 14.91
N GLU A 48 -20.89 -16.38 15.69
CA GLU A 48 -21.18 -15.70 16.95
C GLU A 48 -21.53 -14.23 16.71
N ASP A 49 -22.50 -13.72 17.45
CA ASP A 49 -22.91 -12.32 17.40
C ASP A 49 -21.94 -11.47 18.23
N PHE A 50 -20.75 -11.21 17.69
CA PHE A 50 -19.85 -10.23 18.31
C PHE A 50 -20.30 -8.80 17.99
N PRO A 51 -20.23 -7.88 18.96
CA PRO A 51 -20.37 -6.46 18.66
C PRO A 51 -19.35 -6.06 17.59
N ARG A 52 -19.72 -5.12 16.71
CA ARG A 52 -18.81 -4.53 15.73
C ARG A 52 -17.75 -3.69 16.46
N GLU A 53 -16.79 -4.37 17.05
CA GLU A 53 -15.60 -3.76 17.62
C GLU A 53 -14.60 -3.56 16.50
N GLU A 54 -14.35 -2.29 16.18
CA GLU A 54 -13.26 -1.93 15.27
C GLU A 54 -11.95 -2.36 15.94
N LEU A 55 -11.18 -3.20 15.25
CA LEU A 55 -9.88 -3.64 15.75
C LEU A 55 -9.02 -2.39 15.99
N GLN A 56 -8.75 -2.10 17.26
CA GLN A 56 -7.83 -1.03 17.64
C GLN A 56 -6.41 -1.52 17.35
N ILE A 57 -5.94 -1.24 16.14
CA ILE A 57 -4.56 -1.46 15.76
C ILE A 57 -3.72 -0.43 16.53
N ASP A 58 -2.61 -0.87 17.08
CA ASP A 58 -1.62 0.02 17.68
C ASP A 58 -1.04 0.94 16.58
N ILE A 59 -1.57 2.17 16.53
CA ILE A 59 -1.18 3.17 15.54
C ILE A 59 0.28 3.60 15.75
N GLU A 60 0.77 3.57 16.98
CA GLU A 60 2.15 3.95 17.29
C GLU A 60 3.13 2.97 16.65
N HIS A 61 2.87 1.67 16.79
CA HIS A 61 3.66 0.63 16.13
C HIS A 61 3.51 0.68 14.61
N PHE A 62 2.29 0.85 14.10
CA PHE A 62 2.05 0.95 12.65
C PHE A 62 2.78 2.13 12.01
N LEU A 63 2.71 3.31 12.62
CA LEU A 63 3.30 4.54 12.09
C LEU A 63 4.82 4.42 11.96
N VAL A 64 5.46 3.71 12.88
CA VAL A 64 6.90 3.46 12.83
C VAL A 64 7.28 2.66 11.59
N TYR A 65 6.55 1.58 11.30
CA TYR A 65 6.78 0.80 10.09
C TYR A 65 6.49 1.60 8.83
N ALA A 66 5.44 2.43 8.83
CA ALA A 66 5.12 3.31 7.72
C ALA A 66 6.24 4.33 7.44
N ILE A 67 6.84 4.93 8.48
CA ILE A 67 7.97 5.84 8.34
C ILE A 67 9.20 5.11 7.77
N TYR A 68 9.51 3.90 8.26
CA TYR A 68 10.60 3.12 7.68
C TYR A 68 10.37 2.82 6.20
N LEU A 69 9.16 2.41 5.84
CA LEU A 69 8.80 2.17 4.44
C LEU A 69 8.98 3.42 3.59
N LEU A 70 8.57 4.59 4.09
CA LEU A 70 8.74 5.87 3.40
C LEU A 70 10.23 6.26 3.22
N ILE A 71 11.06 6.03 4.23
CA ILE A 71 12.52 6.28 4.14
C ILE A 71 13.13 5.41 3.04
N PHE A 72 12.79 4.13 2.99
CA PHE A 72 13.30 3.21 1.97
C PHE A 72 12.74 3.51 0.58
N ASP A 73 11.49 3.96 0.47
CA ASP A 73 10.89 4.37 -0.80
C ASP A 73 11.62 5.57 -1.42
N VAL A 74 11.91 6.60 -0.61
CA VAL A 74 12.71 7.76 -1.04
C VAL A 74 14.14 7.34 -1.45
N LEU A 75 14.75 6.40 -0.74
CA LEU A 75 16.07 5.86 -1.09
C LEU A 75 16.03 5.14 -2.45
N ILE A 76 15.03 4.31 -2.70
CA ILE A 76 14.85 3.63 -3.99
C ILE A 76 14.62 4.66 -5.10
N PHE A 77 13.79 5.67 -4.87
CA PHE A 77 13.53 6.74 -5.84
C PHE A 77 14.82 7.52 -6.20
N MET A 78 15.63 7.86 -5.20
CA MET A 78 16.93 8.51 -5.39
C MET A 78 17.88 7.65 -6.21
N LEU A 79 17.98 6.35 -5.91
CA LEU A 79 18.82 5.41 -6.65
C LEU A 79 18.33 5.26 -8.09
N ALA A 80 17.02 5.09 -8.30
CA ALA A 80 16.41 4.90 -9.62
C ALA A 80 16.55 6.13 -10.53
N THR A 81 16.53 7.33 -9.95
CA THR A 81 16.65 8.60 -10.69
C THR A 81 18.11 9.02 -10.92
N SER A 82 19.07 8.36 -10.24
CA SER A 82 20.48 8.73 -10.35
C SER A 82 21.07 8.37 -11.74
N SER A 83 21.79 9.32 -12.34
CA SER A 83 22.49 9.09 -13.61
C SER A 83 23.78 8.28 -13.40
N PRO A 84 24.11 7.32 -14.28
CA PRO A 84 25.32 6.50 -14.14
C PRO A 84 26.62 7.32 -14.19
N ALA A 85 26.60 8.55 -14.72
CA ALA A 85 27.78 9.40 -14.84
C ALA A 85 28.25 10.05 -13.52
N VAL A 86 27.43 10.06 -12.45
CA VAL A 86 27.72 10.74 -11.17
C VAL A 86 27.37 9.86 -9.95
N GLY A 87 27.66 8.56 -10.03
CA GLY A 87 27.22 7.54 -9.07
C GLY A 87 27.74 7.68 -7.63
N LEU A 88 28.69 8.57 -7.33
CA LEU A 88 29.22 8.71 -5.97
C LEU A 88 28.22 9.37 -4.99
N VAL A 89 27.46 10.36 -5.45
CA VAL A 89 26.46 11.06 -4.62
C VAL A 89 25.34 10.14 -4.12
N PRO A 90 24.67 9.33 -4.96
CA PRO A 90 23.63 8.41 -4.48
C PRO A 90 24.18 7.31 -3.58
N ILE A 91 25.45 6.89 -3.76
CA ILE A 91 26.11 5.91 -2.89
C ILE A 91 26.33 6.49 -1.49
N ILE A 92 26.89 7.69 -1.38
CA ILE A 92 27.11 8.34 -0.07
C ILE A 92 25.77 8.59 0.62
N TYR A 93 24.77 9.08 -0.12
CA TYR A 93 23.45 9.34 0.43
C TYR A 93 22.76 8.07 0.94
N SER A 94 22.85 6.96 0.19
CA SER A 94 22.31 5.67 0.63
C SER A 94 23.04 5.11 1.86
N MET A 95 24.36 5.24 1.96
CA MET A 95 25.11 4.85 3.17
C MET A 95 24.66 5.65 4.40
N VAL A 96 24.49 6.97 4.27
CA VAL A 96 24.04 7.83 5.39
C VAL A 96 22.63 7.45 5.82
N LEU A 97 21.70 7.26 4.88
CA LEU A 97 20.34 6.84 5.19
C LEU A 97 20.28 5.47 5.85
N LEU A 98 21.08 4.50 5.37
CA LEU A 98 21.15 3.18 5.98
C LEU A 98 21.73 3.25 7.39
N ALA A 99 22.80 4.02 7.62
CA ALA A 99 23.36 4.23 8.96
C ALA A 99 22.37 4.90 9.92
N ALA A 100 21.62 5.91 9.45
CA ALA A 100 20.59 6.58 10.23
C ALA A 100 19.42 5.64 10.57
N SER A 101 18.93 4.86 9.59
CA SER A 101 17.88 3.87 9.81
C SER A 101 18.32 2.77 10.79
N TRP A 102 19.57 2.33 10.70
CA TRP A 102 20.15 1.36 11.61
C TRP A 102 20.24 1.90 13.04
N LEU A 103 20.70 3.14 13.21
CA LEU A 103 20.72 3.82 14.51
C LEU A 103 19.33 3.96 15.12
N LEU A 104 18.32 4.30 14.31
CA LEU A 104 16.93 4.39 14.78
C LEU A 104 16.39 3.03 15.24
N VAL A 105 16.66 1.96 14.48
CA VAL A 105 16.29 0.60 14.89
C VAL A 105 17.03 0.19 16.15
N PHE A 106 18.33 0.48 16.24
CA PHE A 106 19.15 0.15 17.39
C PHE A 106 18.66 0.88 18.65
N TYR A 107 18.40 2.19 18.57
CA TYR A 107 17.86 2.97 19.68
C TYR A 107 16.52 2.42 20.16
N ARG A 108 15.63 2.04 19.25
CA ARG A 108 14.34 1.42 19.58
C ARG A 108 14.42 0.00 20.13
N ARG A 109 15.52 -0.72 19.93
CA ARG A 109 15.73 -2.05 20.52
C ARG A 109 16.30 -1.97 21.92
N VAL A 110 16.96 -0.87 22.26
CA VAL A 110 17.64 -0.65 23.54
C VAL A 110 16.76 0.13 24.53
N ALA A 111 15.92 1.05 24.03
CA ALA A 111 14.88 1.74 24.79
C ALA A 111 13.65 0.84 25.01
#